data_AF-A0A7X3Y996-F1
#
_entry.id   AF-A0A7X3Y996-F1
#
_cell.length_a   1.000
_cell.length_b   1.000
_cell.length_c   1.000
_cell.angle_alpha   90.00
_cell.angle_beta   90.00
_cell.angle_gamma   90.00
#
_symmetry.space_group_name_H-M   'P 1'
#
loop_
_entity.id
_entity.type
_entity.pdbx_description
1 polymer ?
#
loop_
_entity_poly.entity_id
_entity_poly.type
_entity_poly.pdbx_seq_one_letter_code
_entity_poly.pdbx_strand_id
1 'polypeptide(L)' 'IECGKPFGVKSTVERIVAQLAGKHSMFADSEASRLIRMCDDCRINAQYHSTDNPFAMGERPRVRTTEDYLRDRSKDH' A
#
# COMPACT_ATOMS: atom_id res chain seq x y z
N ILE A 1 6.15 12.85 -0.41
CA ILE A 1 7.56 13.08 -0.81
C ILE A 1 8.38 12.82 0.44
N GLU A 2 8.78 11.57 0.66
CA GLU A 2 9.30 11.15 1.97
C GLU A 2 10.83 11.08 1.99
N CYS A 3 11.43 10.76 0.85
CA CYS A 3 12.86 10.47 0.71
C CYS A 3 13.70 11.65 0.18
N GLY A 4 13.09 12.73 -0.35
CA GLY A 4 13.81 13.90 -0.88
C GLY A 4 14.71 13.64 -2.12
N LYS A 5 14.73 12.40 -2.64
CA LYS A 5 15.53 11.98 -3.79
C LYS A 5 15.06 12.71 -5.07
N PRO A 6 15.97 13.31 -5.86
CA PRO A 6 15.62 13.87 -7.15
C PRO A 6 15.25 12.73 -8.12
N PHE A 7 14.06 12.78 -8.70
CA PHE A 7 13.55 11.73 -9.61
C PHE A 7 13.07 12.28 -10.97
N GLY A 8 13.21 13.58 -11.19
CA GLY A 8 12.82 14.22 -12.43
C GLY A 8 12.89 15.75 -12.35
N VAL A 9 12.73 16.40 -13.50
CA VAL A 9 12.66 17.86 -13.59
C VAL A 9 11.27 18.31 -13.13
N LYS A 10 11.23 19.33 -12.26
CA LYS A 10 10.00 19.87 -11.67
C LYS A 10 8.92 20.19 -12.71
N SER A 11 9.30 20.82 -13.83
CA SER A 11 8.38 21.18 -14.91
C SER A 11 7.68 19.99 -15.55
N THR A 12 8.39 18.86 -15.71
CA THR A 12 7.81 17.63 -16.25
C THR A 12 6.81 17.02 -15.27
N VAL A 13 7.16 16.96 -13.98
CA VAL A 13 6.27 16.43 -12.93
C VAL A 13 4.99 17.24 -12.85
N GLU A 14 5.09 18.57 -12.83
CA GLU A 14 3.93 19.47 -12.79
C GLU A 14 3.02 19.32 -14.01
N ARG A 15 3.60 19.17 -15.21
CA ARG A 15 2.84 18.92 -16.43
C ARG A 15 2.05 17.61 -16.37
N ILE A 16 2.67 16.54 -15.88
CA ILE A 16 2.01 15.23 -15.73
C ILE A 16 0.89 15.31 -14.69
N VAL A 17 1.13 15.97 -13.55
CA VAL A 17 0.11 16.21 -12.52
C VAL A 17 -1.09 16.96 -13.11
N ALA A 18 -0.86 18.03 -13.88
CA ALA A 18 -1.94 18.80 -14.51
C ALA A 18 -2.76 18.00 -15.54
N GLN A 19 -2.15 16.97 -16.15
CA GLN A 19 -2.82 16.13 -17.14
C GLN A 19 -3.61 14.98 -16.50
N LEU A 20 -3.18 14.45 -15.35
CA LEU A 20 -3.72 13.22 -14.78
C LEU A 20 -4.54 13.43 -13.50
N ALA A 21 -4.16 14.38 -12.64
CA ALA A 21 -4.85 14.60 -11.37
C ALA A 21 -6.31 15.00 -11.60
N GLY A 22 -7.24 14.23 -11.03
CA GLY A 22 -8.68 14.44 -11.17
C GLY A 22 -9.26 14.14 -12.56
N LYS A 23 -8.43 13.78 -13.55
CA LYS A 23 -8.85 13.49 -14.93
C LYS A 23 -8.81 12.00 -15.26
N HIS A 24 -7.84 11.29 -14.69
CA HIS A 24 -7.66 9.86 -14.92
C HIS A 24 -8.23 9.07 -13.74
N SER A 25 -8.92 7.96 -14.01
CA SER A 25 -9.57 7.14 -12.98
C SER A 25 -8.62 6.69 -11.87
N MET A 26 -7.38 6.33 -12.21
CA MET A 26 -6.34 6.00 -11.21
C MET A 26 -5.90 7.17 -10.30
N PHE A 27 -6.14 8.42 -10.69
CA PHE A 27 -5.65 9.62 -9.99
C PHE A 27 -6.80 10.57 -9.65
N ALA A 28 -8.01 10.03 -9.50
CA ALA A 28 -9.20 10.79 -9.15
C ALA A 28 -9.05 11.40 -7.74
N ASP A 29 -8.50 10.65 -6.80
CA ASP A 29 -8.30 11.09 -5.42
C ASP A 29 -7.03 11.92 -5.24
N SER A 30 -7.07 12.83 -4.27
CA SER A 30 -5.93 13.69 -3.94
C SER A 30 -4.69 12.89 -3.51
N GLU A 31 -4.88 11.83 -2.71
CA GLU A 31 -3.79 10.94 -2.29
C GLU A 31 -3.21 10.14 -3.47
N ALA A 32 -4.06 9.70 -4.41
CA ALA A 32 -3.59 9.03 -5.61
C ALA A 32 -2.76 9.98 -6.48
N SER A 33 -3.21 11.23 -6.67
CA SER A 33 -2.48 12.25 -7.44
C SER A 33 -1.10 12.59 -6.84
N ARG A 34 -0.95 12.41 -5.51
CA ARG A 34 0.31 12.62 -4.79
C ARG A 34 1.39 11.62 -5.21
N LEU A 35 1.02 10.42 -5.64
CA LEU A 35 1.95 9.38 -6.12
C LEU A 35 2.76 9.84 -7.34
N ILE A 36 2.19 10.71 -8.18
CA ILE A 36 2.87 11.27 -9.37
C ILE A 36 4.08 12.12 -8.94
N ARG A 37 4.03 12.70 -7.73
CA ARG A 37 5.09 13.54 -7.18
C ARG A 37 6.13 12.76 -6.36
N MET A 38 6.06 11.43 -6.32
CA MET A 38 6.98 10.57 -5.57
C MET A 38 7.99 9.91 -6.51
N CYS A 39 9.20 9.63 -6.00
CA CYS A 39 10.13 8.77 -6.70
C CYS A 39 9.62 7.31 -6.71
N ASP A 40 10.29 6.48 -7.50
CA ASP A 40 10.07 5.03 -7.60
C ASP A 40 9.97 4.33 -6.22
N ASP A 41 10.99 4.46 -5.39
CA ASP A 41 11.07 3.79 -4.08
C ASP A 41 9.92 4.20 -3.16
N CYS A 42 9.74 5.52 -3.02
CA CYS A 42 8.71 6.12 -2.20
C CYS A 42 7.30 5.77 -2.71
N ARG A 43 7.09 5.66 -4.03
CA ARG A 43 5.80 5.29 -4.62
C ARG A 43 5.44 3.83 -4.33
N ILE A 44 6.39 2.90 -4.49
CA ILE A 44 6.15 1.48 -4.20
C ILE A 44 5.81 1.29 -2.73
N ASN A 45 6.54 1.95 -1.84
CA ASN A 45 6.29 1.86 -0.40
C ASN A 45 4.87 2.35 -0.04
N ALA A 46 4.46 3.50 -0.57
CA ALA A 46 3.11 4.02 -0.37
C ALA A 46 2.02 3.10 -0.92
N GLN A 47 2.24 2.48 -2.09
CA GLN A 47 1.29 1.51 -2.67
C GLN A 47 1.22 0.21 -1.86
N TYR A 48 2.36 -0.27 -1.35
CA TYR A 48 2.40 -1.47 -0.51
C TYR A 48 1.68 -1.28 0.83
N HIS A 49 1.73 -0.07 1.39
CA HIS A 49 1.00 0.27 2.61
C HIS A 49 -0.44 0.78 2.36
N SER A 50 -0.92 0.71 1.12
CA SER A 50 -2.32 1.06 0.80
C SER A 50 -3.29 0.01 1.34
N THR A 51 -4.51 0.44 1.65
CA THR A 51 -5.57 -0.44 2.19
C THR A 51 -6.03 -1.50 1.19
N ASP A 52 -5.95 -1.21 -0.12
CA ASP A 52 -6.33 -2.12 -1.22
C ASP A 52 -5.12 -2.87 -1.80
N ASN A 53 -4.09 -3.12 -1.00
CA ASN A 53 -2.91 -3.86 -1.45
C ASN A 53 -3.26 -5.34 -1.72
N PRO A 54 -3.14 -5.85 -2.96
CA PRO A 54 -3.41 -7.27 -3.27
C PRO A 54 -2.42 -8.25 -2.61
N PHE A 55 -1.29 -7.74 -2.12
CA PHE A 55 -0.29 -8.50 -1.37
C PHE A 55 -0.51 -8.42 0.16
N ALA A 56 -1.52 -7.67 0.63
CA ALA A 56 -1.87 -7.67 2.03
C ALA A 56 -2.46 -9.04 2.40
N MET A 57 -1.69 -9.80 3.19
CA MET A 57 -2.20 -11.00 3.84
C MET A 57 -3.11 -10.57 5.00
N GLY A 58 -4.14 -11.37 5.28
CA GLY A 58 -4.96 -11.19 6.48
C GLY A 58 -4.13 -11.26 7.76
N GLU A 59 -4.77 -10.96 8.90
CA GLU A 59 -4.11 -11.07 10.19
C GLU A 59 -3.47 -12.45 10.38
N ARG A 60 -2.22 -12.45 10.84
CA ARG A 60 -1.48 -13.69 11.07
C ARG A 60 -2.29 -14.55 12.04
N PRO A 61 -2.60 -15.82 11.71
CA PRO A 61 -3.32 -16.69 12.61
C PRO A 61 -2.62 -16.77 13.97
N ARG A 62 -3.43 -16.79 15.04
CA ARG A 62 -2.91 -16.97 16.41
C ARG A 62 -2.02 -18.21 16.48
N VAL A 63 -0.93 -18.11 17.23
CA VAL A 63 -0.09 -19.26 17.52
C VAL A 63 -0.92 -20.32 18.24
N ARG A 64 -0.81 -21.57 17.81
CA ARG A 64 -1.44 -22.72 18.49
C ARG A 64 -0.71 -22.95 19.81
N THR A 65 -1.47 -23.12 20.88
CA THR A 65 -0.98 -23.39 22.24
C THR A 65 -1.19 -24.86 22.61
N THR A 66 -0.49 -25.37 23.62
CA THR A 66 -0.69 -26.75 24.11
C THR A 66 -2.14 -26.98 24.55
N GLU A 67 -2.76 -25.97 25.16
CA GLU A 67 -4.17 -25.97 25.56
C GLU A 67 -5.12 -26.18 24.37
N ASP A 68 -4.78 -25.65 23.18
CA ASP A 68 -5.59 -25.86 21.97
C ASP A 68 -5.61 -27.34 21.57
N TYR A 69 -4.46 -28.02 21.63
CA TYR A 69 -4.36 -29.44 21.31
C TYR A 69 -5.10 -30.33 22.33
N LEU A 70 -5.01 -29.99 23.61
CA LEU A 70 -5.74 -30.72 24.66
C LEU A 70 -7.25 -30.54 24.54
N ARG A 71 -7.71 -29.34 24.21
CA ARG A 71 -9.13 -29.04 23.99
C ARG A 71 -9.69 -29.77 22.77
N ASP A 72 -8.95 -29.78 21.65
CA ASP A 72 -9.40 -30.48 20.44
C ASP A 72 -9.53 -32.00 20.72
N ARG A 73 -8.55 -32.61 21.40
CA ARG A 73 -8.62 -34.04 21.78
C ARG A 73 -9.80 -34.39 22.70
N SER A 74 -10.16 -33.49 23.62
CA SER A 74 -11.29 -33.71 24.55
C SER A 74 -12.67 -33.62 23.88
N LYS A 75 -12.76 -33.09 22.65
CA LYS A 75 -14.03 -32.98 21.90
C LYS A 75 -14.29 -34.19 21.00
N ASP A 76 -13.26 -34.96 20.66
CA ASP A 76 -13.35 -36.15 19.80
C ASP A 76 -13.74 -37.44 20.56
N HIS A 77 -13.97 -37.34 21.87
CA HIS A 77 -14.39 -38.42 22.77
C HIS A 77 -15.62 -37.98 23.58
#